data_AF-A0A6G3ZDL8-F1
#
_entry.id   AF-A0A6G3ZDL8-F1
#
_cell.length_a   1.000
_cell.length_b   1.000
_cell.length_c   1.000
_cell.angle_alpha   90.00
_cell.angle_beta   90.00
_cell.angle_gamma   90.00
#
_symmetry.space_group_name_H-M   'P 1'
#
loop_
_entity.id
_entity.type
_entity.pdbx_description
1 polymer ?
#
loop_
_entity_poly.entity_id
_entity_poly.type
_entity_poly.pdbx_seq_one_letter_code
_entity_poly.pdbx_strand_id
1 'polypeptide(L)'
;MINYYPWKTHVLLGWLKYEISTGKDLQELERRLRIPRHILLRWLTNSLLYITLEQIQSIAHYRGWSFDAAVEWLAISPAHLSDLRNQQACV
;
A
#
# COMPACT_ATOMS: atom_id res chain seq x y z
N MET A 1 -15.31 -15.59 4.24
CA MET A 1 -14.51 -15.91 3.03
C MET A 1 -13.75 -14.66 2.66
N ILE A 2 -12.42 -14.73 2.64
CA ILE A 2 -11.55 -13.63 2.22
C ILE A 2 -11.57 -13.63 0.69
N ASN A 3 -12.31 -12.71 0.09
CA ASN A 3 -12.30 -12.53 -1.36
C ASN A 3 -10.99 -11.81 -1.74
N TYR A 4 -10.03 -12.57 -2.25
CA TYR A 4 -8.80 -12.04 -2.83
C TYR A 4 -9.14 -11.39 -4.18
N TYR A 5 -9.39 -10.08 -4.21
CA TYR A 5 -9.47 -9.39 -5.50
C TYR A 5 -8.08 -8.99 -6.00
N PRO A 6 -7.77 -9.20 -7.28
CA PRO A 6 -6.51 -8.82 -7.88
C PRO A 6 -6.43 -7.30 -8.04
N TRP A 7 -5.84 -6.61 -7.06
CA TRP A 7 -5.30 -5.27 -7.27
C TRP A 7 -3.88 -5.38 -7.83
N LYS A 8 -3.31 -4.29 -8.36
CA LYS A 8 -1.96 -4.32 -8.95
C LYS A 8 -0.88 -4.38 -7.87
N THR A 9 -0.85 -5.44 -7.05
CA THR A 9 0.20 -5.66 -6.05
C THR A 9 1.59 -5.67 -6.67
N HIS A 10 1.71 -6.06 -7.95
CA HIS A 10 2.97 -5.98 -8.70
C HIS A 10 3.48 -4.53 -8.89
N VAL A 11 2.59 -3.54 -8.99
CA VAL A 11 2.98 -2.11 -9.11
C VAL A 11 3.53 -1.60 -7.77
N LEU A 12 2.85 -1.91 -6.67
CA LEU A 12 3.33 -1.55 -5.33
C LEU A 12 4.66 -2.24 -5.02
N LEU A 13 4.74 -3.54 -5.29
CA LEU A 13 5.91 -4.38 -5.00
C LEU A 13 7.10 -3.99 -5.91
N GLY A 14 6.84 -3.70 -7.19
CA GLY A 14 7.85 -3.18 -8.12
C GLY A 14 8.39 -1.82 -7.67
N TRP A 15 7.53 -0.92 -7.22
CA TRP A 15 7.96 0.35 -6.65
C TRP A 15 8.74 0.16 -5.36
N LEU A 16 8.29 -0.68 -4.43
CA LEU A 16 9.01 -0.92 -3.18
C LEU A 16 10.42 -1.49 -3.44
N LYS A 17 10.53 -2.44 -4.37
CA LYS A 17 11.82 -2.97 -4.82
C LYS A 17 12.69 -1.89 -5.44
N TYR A 18 12.13 -1.02 -6.27
CA TYR A 18 12.87 0.10 -6.86
C TYR A 18 13.39 1.08 -5.81
N GLU A 19 12.59 1.45 -4.81
CA GLU A 19 13.01 2.32 -3.72
C GLU A 19 14.15 1.70 -2.89
N ILE A 20 14.08 0.39 -2.64
CA ILE A 20 15.15 -0.34 -1.94
C ILE A 20 16.41 -0.42 -2.82
N SER A 21 16.25 -0.73 -4.11
CA SER A 21 17.36 -0.79 -5.07
C SER A 21 18.03 0.56 -5.34
N THR A 22 17.33 1.68 -5.15
CA THR A 22 17.90 3.04 -5.25
C THR A 22 18.69 3.45 -4.01
N GLY A 23 18.88 2.55 -3.05
CA GLY A 23 19.72 2.75 -1.86
C GLY A 23 18.96 3.25 -0.64
N LYS A 24 17.62 3.27 -0.66
CA LYS A 24 16.83 3.57 0.54
C LYS A 24 16.71 2.30 1.38
N ASP A 25 17.23 2.36 2.60
CA ASP A 25 17.04 1.29 3.56
C ASP A 25 15.56 1.18 3.98
N LEU A 26 15.12 -0.02 4.35
CA LEU A 26 13.77 -0.28 4.87
C LEU A 26 13.42 0.62 6.06
N GLN A 27 14.41 1.01 6.87
CA GLN A 27 14.21 1.93 7.98
C GLN A 27 13.88 3.36 7.53
N GLU A 28 14.46 3.83 6.42
CA GLU A 28 14.14 5.15 5.87
C GLU A 28 12.76 5.12 5.20
N LEU A 29 12.41 4.01 4.53
CA LEU A 29 11.06 3.81 4.00
C LEU A 29 10.01 3.76 5.10
N GLU A 30 10.26 3.04 6.20
CA GLU A 30 9.38 3.02 7.38
C GLU A 30 9.15 4.43 7.93
N ARG A 31 10.20 5.22 8.08
CA ARG A 31 10.11 6.61 8.56
C ARG A 31 9.31 7.51 7.63
N ARG A 32 9.57 7.43 6.32
CA ARG A 32 8.95 8.31 5.34
C ARG A 32 7.52 7.93 5.01
N LEU A 33 7.24 6.64 4.94
CA LEU A 33 5.89 6.12 4.71
C LEU A 33 5.09 6.07 6.02
N ARG A 34 5.72 6.15 7.20
CA ARG A 34 5.04 5.89 8.49
C ARG A 34 4.36 4.52 8.51
N ILE A 35 4.89 3.56 7.76
CA ILE A 35 4.39 2.19 7.68
C ILE A 35 5.38 1.29 8.41
N PRO A 36 4.91 0.45 9.36
CA PRO A 36 5.80 -0.42 10.11
C PRO A 36 6.62 -1.33 9.21
N ARG A 37 7.89 -1.56 9.56
CA ARG A 37 8.81 -2.39 8.76
C ARG A 37 8.28 -3.80 8.48
N HIS A 38 7.57 -4.39 9.45
CA HIS A 38 6.98 -5.72 9.29
C HIS A 38 5.90 -5.76 8.19
N ILE A 39 5.19 -4.66 7.94
CA ILE A 39 4.22 -4.53 6.84
C ILE A 39 4.95 -4.41 5.51
N LEU A 40 6.00 -3.58 5.44
CA LEU A 40 6.83 -3.43 4.23
C LEU A 40 7.45 -4.77 3.82
N LEU A 41 8.00 -5.52 4.78
CA LEU A 41 8.53 -6.88 4.56
C LEU A 41 7.42 -7.84 4.10
N ARG A 42 6.22 -7.71 4.65
CA ARG A 42 5.06 -8.48 4.21
C ARG A 42 4.77 -8.22 2.74
N TRP A 43 4.69 -6.95 2.33
CA TRP A 43 4.45 -6.58 0.94
C TRP A 43 5.53 -7.09 -0.02
N LEU A 44 6.79 -7.17 0.43
CA LEU A 44 7.88 -7.73 -0.37
C LEU A 44 7.82 -9.25 -0.50
N THR A 45 7.33 -9.94 0.53
CA THR A 45 7.33 -11.41 0.62
C THR A 45 6.05 -12.04 0.11
N ASN A 46 4.94 -11.32 0.11
CA ASN A 46 3.63 -11.88 -0.21
C ASN A 46 2.81 -10.91 -1.07
N SER A 47 2.48 -11.35 -2.30
CA SER A 47 1.67 -10.59 -3.27
C SER A 47 0.16 -10.58 -2.97
N LEU A 48 -0.26 -11.30 -1.92
CA LEU A 48 -1.65 -11.47 -1.49
C LEU A 48 -1.92 -10.71 -0.18
N LEU A 49 -1.62 -9.42 -0.16
CA LEU A 49 -1.77 -8.64 1.07
C LEU A 49 -2.82 -7.56 0.94
N TYR A 50 -3.46 -7.34 2.06
CA TYR A 50 -4.37 -6.24 2.28
C TYR A 50 -3.57 -4.95 2.43
N ILE A 51 -4.10 -3.88 1.87
CA ILE A 51 -3.61 -2.52 2.06
C ILE A 51 -4.70 -1.70 2.73
N THR A 52 -4.38 -0.96 3.78
CA THR A 52 -5.36 -0.13 4.49
C THR A 52 -5.46 1.28 3.89
N LEU A 53 -6.55 1.99 4.20
CA LEU A 53 -6.71 3.39 3.78
C LEU A 53 -5.58 4.30 4.27
N GLU A 54 -5.13 4.09 5.51
CA GLU A 54 -3.99 4.82 6.08
C GLU A 54 -2.69 4.56 5.32
N GLN A 55 -2.47 3.33 4.85
CA GLN A 55 -1.30 2.96 4.05
C GLN A 55 -1.37 3.59 2.66
N ILE A 56 -2.55 3.64 2.03
CA ILE A 56 -2.76 4.34 0.76
C ILE A 56 -2.51 5.84 0.93
N GLN A 57 -3.06 6.46 1.99
CA GLN A 57 -2.81 7.87 2.31
C GLN A 57 -1.33 8.15 2.56
N SER A 58 -0.65 7.25 3.25
CA SER A 58 0.78 7.35 3.52
C SER A 58 1.62 7.32 2.24
N ILE A 59 1.26 6.43 1.29
CA ILE A 59 1.89 6.38 -0.03
C ILE A 59 1.59 7.66 -0.82
N ALA A 60 0.33 8.13 -0.78
CA ALA A 60 -0.07 9.37 -1.45
C ALA A 60 0.74 10.55 -0.93
N HIS A 61 0.85 10.69 0.40
CA HIS A 61 1.65 11.73 1.05
C HIS A 61 3.13 11.62 0.68
N TYR A 62 3.70 10.42 0.69
CA TYR A 62 5.09 10.19 0.29
C TYR A 62 5.39 10.65 -1.14
N ARG A 63 4.44 10.40 -2.06
CA ARG A 63 4.57 10.76 -3.48
C ARG A 63 4.12 12.19 -3.80
N GLY A 64 3.56 12.91 -2.83
CA GLY A 64 2.92 14.22 -3.07
C GLY A 64 1.67 14.11 -3.95
N TRP A 65 0.99 12.97 -3.91
CA TRP A 65 -0.20 12.67 -4.71
C TRP A 65 -1.47 12.87 -3.90
N SER A 66 -2.60 13.09 -4.60
CA SER A 66 -3.91 12.97 -3.98
C SER A 66 -4.22 11.51 -3.66
N PHE A 67 -5.14 11.30 -2.71
CA PHE A 67 -5.61 9.97 -2.35
C PHE A 67 -6.17 9.22 -3.57
N ASP A 68 -7.00 9.87 -4.39
CA ASP A 68 -7.55 9.29 -5.62
C ASP A 68 -6.47 8.89 -6.63
N ALA A 69 -5.41 9.70 -6.79
CA ALA A 69 -4.30 9.35 -7.67
C ALA A 69 -3.52 8.13 -7.15
N ALA A 70 -3.37 7.96 -5.84
CA ALA A 70 -2.76 6.78 -5.26
C ALA A 70 -3.65 5.53 -5.42
N VAL A 71 -4.97 5.68 -5.26
CA VAL A 71 -5.96 4.62 -5.52
C VAL A 71 -5.92 4.18 -6.98
N GLU A 72 -5.90 5.12 -7.90
CA GLU A 72 -5.84 4.86 -9.35
C GLU A 72 -4.53 4.17 -9.73
N TRP A 73 -3.40 4.64 -9.17
CA TRP A 73 -2.08 4.02 -9.39
C TRP A 73 -2.02 2.57 -8.90
N LEU A 74 -2.61 2.29 -7.73
CA LEU A 74 -2.74 0.93 -7.19
C LEU A 74 -3.82 0.10 -7.91
N ALA A 75 -4.58 0.74 -8.82
CA ALA A 75 -5.75 0.20 -9.51
C ALA A 75 -6.70 -0.51 -8.53
N ILE A 76 -6.94 0.11 -7.38
CA ILE A 76 -7.85 -0.42 -6.38
C ILE A 76 -9.28 -0.26 -6.91
N SER A 77 -9.98 -1.38 -7.08
CA SER A 77 -11.38 -1.34 -7.50
C SER A 77 -12.26 -0.63 -6.47
N PRO A 78 -13.26 0.15 -6.89
CA PRO A 78 -14.15 0.88 -5.99
C PRO A 78 -14.84 -0.02 -4.95
N ALA A 79 -15.15 -1.27 -5.30
CA ALA A 79 -15.70 -2.26 -4.36
C ALA A 79 -14.76 -2.58 -3.17
N HIS A 80 -13.45 -2.59 -3.40
CA HIS A 80 -12.44 -2.76 -2.34
C HIS A 80 -12.29 -1.50 -1.49
N LEU A 81 -12.41 -0.33 -2.10
CA LEU A 81 -12.43 0.95 -1.38
C LEU A 81 -13.59 1.00 -0.37
N SER A 82 -14.76 0.49 -0.74
CA SER A 82 -15.90 0.33 0.16
C SER A 82 -15.63 -0.66 1.29
N ASP A 83 -14.99 -1.80 1.00
CA ASP A 83 -14.61 -2.79 2.02
C ASP A 83 -13.58 -2.22 3.01
N LEU A 84 -12.57 -1.51 2.50
CA LEU A 84 -11.57 -0.84 3.32
C LEU A 84 -12.17 0.27 4.20
N ARG A 85 -13.14 1.03 3.69
CA ARG A 85 -13.90 2.01 4.48
C ARG A 85 -14.72 1.33 5.57
N ASN A 86 -15.35 0.20 5.27
CA ASN A 86 -16.12 -0.57 6.26
C ASN A 86 -15.25 -1.19 7.35
N GLN A 87 -14.04 -1.65 7.00
CA GLN A 87 -13.05 -2.13 7.98
C GLN A 87 -12.57 -1.02 8.91
N GLN A 88 -12.46 0.22 8.42
CA GLN A 88 -12.08 1.37 9.24
C GLN A 88 -13.23 1.89 10.12
N ALA A 89 -14.49 1.64 9.73
CA ALA A 89 -15.69 2.04 10.48
C ALA A 89 -16.07 1.07 11.63
N CYS A 90 -15.43 -0.11 11.71
CA CYS A 90 -15.68 -1.10 12.77
C CYS A 90 -14.64 -1.06 13.91
N VAL A 91 -13.84 0.01 14.00
CA VAL A 91 -12.87 0.24 15.09
C VAL A 91 -13.37 1.33 16.01
#